data_AF-A0A6V6YN06-F1
#
_entry.id   AF-A0A6V6YN06-F1
#
_cell.length_a   1.000
_cell.length_b   1.000
_cell.length_c   1.000
_cell.angle_alpha   90.00
_cell.angle_beta   90.00
_cell.angle_gamma   90.00
#
_symmetry.space_group_name_H-M   'P 1'
#
loop_
_entity.id
_entity.type
_entity.pdbx_description
1 polymer ?
#
loop_
_entity_poly.entity_id
_entity_poly.type
_entity_poly.pdbx_seq_one_letter_code
_entity_poly.pdbx_strand_id
1 'polypeptide(L)'
;MKISKIRLAYRVIIDSSSTIIWDKYVFEDTFKEYKMQSQQFNSAGNLKNTFRELLSENEKASQLHFLVGIAADGYVQQLKGNFHRVSDVLGNQYFPFVNYQLDIVNTDITDHSKHKIGITFYSPLLTYFGIIEGNYVVSKNTENTNEYETIMFPVQPHLSVCYIQQE
;
A
#
# COMPACT_ATOMS: atom_id res chain seq x y z
N MET A 1 15.87 -27.78 -8.86
CA MET A 1 15.86 -26.66 -7.88
C MET A 1 14.40 -26.42 -7.50
N LYS A 2 14.05 -26.42 -6.21
CA LYS A 2 12.66 -26.18 -5.79
C LYS A 2 12.40 -24.67 -5.86
N ILE A 3 11.69 -24.25 -6.90
CA ILE A 3 11.41 -22.84 -7.14
C ILE A 3 10.20 -22.46 -6.29
N SER A 4 10.34 -21.40 -5.49
CA SER A 4 9.23 -20.86 -4.70
C SER A 4 8.54 -19.75 -5.49
N LYS A 5 7.25 -19.55 -5.21
CA LYS A 5 6.49 -18.41 -5.73
C LYS A 5 6.23 -17.43 -4.60
N ILE A 6 6.38 -16.14 -4.83
CA ILE A 6 6.21 -15.11 -3.81
C ILE A 6 5.25 -14.01 -4.26
N ARG A 7 4.71 -13.25 -3.32
CA ARG A 7 4.22 -11.89 -3.58
C ARG A 7 5.06 -10.90 -2.80
N LEU A 8 5.38 -9.80 -3.47
CA LEU A 8 5.99 -8.64 -2.87
C LEU A 8 4.89 -7.64 -2.50
N ALA A 9 5.11 -6.92 -1.41
CA ALA A 9 4.31 -5.77 -1.00
C ALA A 9 5.21 -4.55 -0.90
N TYR A 10 4.78 -3.43 -1.45
CA TYR A 10 5.45 -2.14 -1.27
C TYR A 10 4.50 -1.15 -0.60
N ARG A 11 4.95 -0.53 0.50
CA ARG A 11 4.15 0.43 1.27
C ARG A 11 4.63 1.85 1.05
N VAL A 12 3.72 2.75 0.69
CA VAL A 12 3.93 4.20 0.76
C VAL A 12 3.22 4.75 1.98
N ILE A 13 3.89 5.68 2.67
CA ILE A 13 3.32 6.44 3.78
C ILE A 13 3.09 7.86 3.27
N ILE A 14 1.88 8.36 3.48
CA ILE A 14 1.48 9.71 3.06
C ILE A 14 1.04 10.48 4.31
N ASP A 15 1.62 11.65 4.49
CA ASP A 15 1.28 12.59 5.56
C ASP A 15 1.46 14.04 5.05
N SER A 16 1.27 15.02 5.95
CA SER A 16 1.35 16.43 5.59
C SER A 16 2.72 16.89 5.09
N SER A 17 3.78 16.07 5.23
CA SER A 17 5.12 16.38 4.70
C SER A 17 5.32 15.95 3.24
N SER A 18 4.37 15.20 2.67
CA SER A 18 4.44 14.72 1.29
C SER A 18 4.57 15.86 0.28
N THR A 19 5.62 15.81 -0.55
CA THR A 19 5.91 16.85 -1.54
C THR A 19 5.34 16.51 -2.93
N ILE A 20 5.16 15.22 -3.22
CA ILE A 20 4.69 14.71 -4.51
C ILE A 20 3.21 15.04 -4.69
N ILE A 21 2.84 15.59 -5.86
CA ILE A 21 1.48 16.05 -6.16
C ILE A 21 0.45 14.93 -5.97
N TRP A 22 0.75 13.72 -6.45
CA TRP A 22 -0.14 12.57 -6.27
C TRP A 22 -0.38 12.27 -4.79
N ASP A 23 0.65 12.32 -3.94
CA ASP A 23 0.50 12.08 -2.50
C ASP A 23 -0.39 13.14 -1.86
N LYS A 24 -0.19 14.41 -2.23
CA LYS A 24 -0.98 15.54 -1.71
C LYS A 24 -2.46 15.38 -2.02
N TYR A 25 -2.80 15.00 -3.25
CA TYR A 25 -4.21 14.82 -3.60
C TYR A 25 -4.85 13.63 -2.90
N VAL A 26 -4.14 12.50 -2.81
CA VAL A 26 -4.60 11.34 -2.04
C VAL A 26 -4.80 11.73 -0.58
N PHE A 27 -3.85 12.45 0.03
CA PHE A 27 -3.90 12.93 1.40
C PHE A 27 -5.13 13.81 1.68
N GLU A 28 -5.35 14.83 0.85
CA GLU A 28 -6.48 15.77 1.01
C GLU A 28 -7.82 15.06 0.94
N ASP A 29 -8.00 14.16 -0.02
CA ASP A 29 -9.30 13.52 -0.24
C ASP A 29 -9.55 12.41 0.79
N THR A 30 -8.52 11.67 1.20
CA THR A 30 -8.65 10.68 2.28
C THR A 30 -8.91 11.34 3.63
N PHE A 31 -8.38 12.54 3.90
CA PHE A 31 -8.73 13.28 5.11
C PHE A 31 -10.19 13.74 5.12
N LYS A 32 -10.67 14.32 4.00
CA LYS A 32 -12.08 14.72 3.86
C LYS A 32 -13.01 13.52 4.03
N GLU A 33 -12.69 12.41 3.38
CA GLU A 33 -13.46 11.18 3.46
C GLU A 33 -13.48 10.65 4.89
N TYR A 34 -12.33 10.64 5.58
CA TYR A 34 -12.26 10.25 6.99
C TYR A 34 -13.19 11.11 7.85
N LYS A 35 -13.13 12.44 7.71
CA LYS A 35 -13.95 13.37 8.50
C LYS A 35 -15.45 13.17 8.28
N MET A 36 -15.87 12.76 7.08
CA MET A 36 -17.27 12.44 6.77
C MET A 36 -17.66 11.09 7.35
N GLN A 37 -16.90 10.04 7.05
CA GLN A 37 -17.22 8.66 7.42
C GLN A 37 -17.12 8.43 8.93
N SER A 38 -16.18 9.08 9.61
CA SER A 38 -15.97 8.92 11.06
C SER A 38 -17.19 9.31 11.89
N GLN A 39 -18.05 10.20 11.38
CA GLN A 39 -19.27 10.66 12.08
C GLN A 39 -20.25 9.51 12.33
N GLN A 40 -20.30 8.51 11.44
CA GLN A 40 -21.20 7.37 11.56
C GLN A 40 -20.84 6.44 12.73
N PHE A 41 -19.58 6.52 13.18
CA PHE A 41 -19.06 5.69 14.28
C PHE A 41 -18.98 6.47 15.59
N ASN A 42 -19.20 7.79 15.55
CA ASN A 42 -19.02 8.69 16.66
C ASN A 42 -20.33 8.88 17.44
N SER A 43 -20.22 9.08 18.75
CA SER A 43 -21.39 9.25 19.62
C SER A 43 -21.68 10.74 19.82
N ALA A 44 -22.95 11.16 19.65
CA ALA A 44 -23.35 12.56 19.76
C ALA A 44 -23.01 13.22 21.13
N GLY A 45 -22.93 12.43 22.20
CA GLY A 45 -22.58 12.92 23.54
C GLY A 45 -21.09 12.88 23.90
N ASN A 46 -20.23 12.28 23.07
CA ASN A 46 -18.82 12.04 23.38
C ASN A 46 -17.98 12.00 22.10
N LEU A 47 -17.85 13.15 21.43
CA LEU A 47 -17.16 13.22 20.15
C LEU A 47 -15.68 12.87 20.30
N LYS A 48 -15.24 11.83 19.57
CA LYS A 48 -13.82 11.47 19.44
C LYS A 48 -13.20 12.17 18.25
N ASN A 49 -12.03 12.75 18.47
CA ASN A 49 -11.32 13.50 17.43
C ASN A 49 -10.34 12.62 16.67
N THR A 50 -9.73 11.66 17.37
CA THR A 50 -8.72 10.78 16.78
C THR A 50 -9.30 9.44 16.36
N PHE A 51 -8.67 8.82 15.36
CA PHE A 51 -9.06 7.47 14.94
C PHE A 51 -8.85 6.43 16.04
N ARG A 52 -7.78 6.57 16.84
CA ARG A 52 -7.49 5.65 17.95
C ARG A 52 -8.59 5.71 19.03
N GLU A 53 -9.02 6.91 19.42
CA GLU A 53 -10.11 7.06 20.38
C GLU A 53 -11.41 6.46 19.84
N LEU A 54 -11.75 6.77 18.58
CA LEU A 54 -12.95 6.27 17.94
C LEU A 54 -12.95 4.73 17.86
N LEU A 55 -11.82 4.13 17.51
CA LEU A 55 -11.66 2.67 17.47
C LEU A 55 -11.76 2.03 18.86
N SER A 56 -11.26 2.70 19.90
CA SER A 56 -11.35 2.21 21.29
C SER A 56 -12.77 2.24 21.85
N GLU A 57 -13.61 3.17 21.40
CA GLU A 57 -15.01 3.27 21.81
C GLU A 57 -15.92 2.41 20.94
N ASN A 58 -15.60 2.27 19.65
CA ASN A 58 -16.38 1.55 18.67
C ASN A 58 -15.47 0.74 17.72
N GLU A 59 -15.33 -0.56 18.01
CA GLU A 59 -14.49 -1.48 17.21
C GLU A 59 -14.89 -1.53 15.72
N LYS A 60 -16.17 -1.23 15.41
CA LYS A 60 -16.66 -1.16 14.01
C LYS A 60 -15.99 -0.04 13.21
N ALA A 61 -15.40 0.96 13.87
CA ALA A 61 -14.63 2.03 13.23
C ALA A 61 -13.41 1.49 12.48
N SER A 62 -12.97 0.25 12.71
CA SER A 62 -11.96 -0.43 11.89
C SER A 62 -12.33 -0.45 10.39
N GLN A 63 -13.62 -0.40 10.04
CA GLN A 63 -14.11 -0.28 8.67
C GLN A 63 -13.70 1.03 7.98
N LEU A 64 -13.31 2.07 8.75
CA LEU A 64 -12.84 3.33 8.19
C LEU A 64 -11.61 3.16 7.31
N HIS A 65 -10.78 2.15 7.54
CA HIS A 65 -9.68 1.82 6.63
C HIS A 65 -10.18 1.59 5.20
N PHE A 66 -11.24 0.79 5.05
CA PHE A 66 -11.83 0.49 3.76
C PHE A 66 -12.61 1.70 3.20
N LEU A 67 -13.46 2.33 4.02
CA LEU A 67 -14.29 3.45 3.59
C LEU A 67 -13.46 4.64 3.10
N VAL A 68 -12.41 5.00 3.84
CA VAL A 68 -11.45 6.04 3.44
C VAL A 68 -10.63 5.59 2.24
N GLY A 69 -10.33 4.28 2.14
CA GLY A 69 -9.65 3.67 0.99
C GLY A 69 -10.33 3.96 -0.35
N ILE A 70 -11.67 4.04 -0.37
CA ILE A 70 -12.43 4.33 -1.59
C ILE A 70 -12.04 5.69 -2.19
N ALA A 71 -11.74 6.70 -1.36
CA ALA A 71 -11.30 8.01 -1.84
C ALA A 71 -9.93 7.97 -2.54
N ALA A 72 -9.10 6.96 -2.27
CA ALA A 72 -7.82 6.77 -2.93
C ALA A 72 -7.92 6.02 -4.27
N ASP A 73 -9.05 5.36 -4.57
CA ASP A 73 -9.14 4.42 -5.69
C ASP A 73 -8.87 5.07 -7.04
N GLY A 74 -9.51 6.21 -7.33
CA GLY A 74 -9.30 6.94 -8.57
C GLY A 74 -7.84 7.31 -8.82
N TYR A 75 -7.09 7.61 -7.76
CA TYR A 75 -5.66 7.90 -7.83
C TYR A 75 -4.81 6.65 -8.07
N VAL A 76 -5.17 5.53 -7.48
CA VAL A 76 -4.49 4.24 -7.70
C VAL A 76 -4.73 3.73 -9.12
N GLN A 77 -5.95 3.87 -9.67
CA GLN A 77 -6.25 3.47 -11.04
C GLN A 77 -5.42 4.22 -12.08
N GLN A 78 -5.08 5.49 -11.83
CA GLN A 78 -4.21 6.28 -12.72
C GLN A 78 -2.79 5.67 -12.85
N LEU A 79 -2.35 4.88 -11.87
CA LEU A 79 -1.04 4.20 -11.91
C LEU A 79 -1.04 2.99 -12.85
N LYS A 80 -2.20 2.54 -13.35
CA LYS A 80 -2.34 1.46 -14.34
C LYS A 80 -1.55 0.20 -13.95
N GLY A 81 -1.63 -0.19 -12.68
CA GLY A 81 -0.97 -1.40 -12.15
C GLY A 81 0.55 -1.32 -12.03
N ASN A 82 1.16 -0.13 -12.15
CA ASN A 82 2.61 0.06 -12.05
C ASN A 82 2.94 1.21 -11.09
N PHE A 83 3.71 0.92 -10.04
CA PHE A 83 4.14 1.94 -9.07
C PHE A 83 5.52 2.48 -9.42
N HIS A 84 5.54 3.61 -10.12
CA HIS A 84 6.72 4.18 -10.78
C HIS A 84 7.86 4.64 -9.85
N ARG A 85 7.62 4.74 -8.54
CA ARG A 85 8.67 5.12 -7.57
C ARG A 85 9.55 3.95 -7.16
N VAL A 86 9.19 2.74 -7.57
CA VAL A 86 9.99 1.54 -7.37
C VAL A 86 10.28 0.97 -8.75
N SER A 87 11.54 1.01 -9.15
CA SER A 87 12.01 0.40 -10.39
C SER A 87 12.88 -0.82 -10.09
N ASP A 88 13.06 -1.62 -11.12
CA ASP A 88 14.14 -2.59 -11.19
C ASP A 88 15.50 -1.88 -11.31
N VAL A 89 16.58 -2.66 -11.25
CA VAL A 89 17.96 -2.13 -11.32
C VAL A 89 18.31 -1.49 -12.66
N LEU A 90 17.57 -1.78 -13.74
CA LEU A 90 17.76 -1.17 -15.06
C LEU A 90 16.90 0.10 -15.25
N GLY A 91 15.95 0.36 -14.37
CA GLY A 91 15.03 1.50 -14.46
C GLY A 91 13.98 1.36 -15.57
N ASN A 92 13.82 0.17 -16.16
CA ASN A 92 12.90 -0.06 -17.28
C ASN A 92 11.63 -0.82 -16.87
N GLN A 93 11.63 -1.47 -15.69
CA GLN A 93 10.45 -2.09 -15.12
C GLN A 93 10.09 -1.46 -13.78
N TYR A 94 8.84 -1.07 -13.63
CA TYR A 94 8.31 -0.57 -12.35
C TYR A 94 7.68 -1.69 -11.54
N PHE A 95 7.50 -1.46 -10.24
CA PHE A 95 6.84 -2.41 -9.35
C PHE A 95 5.42 -2.70 -9.83
N PRO A 96 5.13 -3.91 -10.31
CA PRO A 96 3.80 -4.27 -10.76
C PRO A 96 2.92 -4.53 -9.54
N PHE A 97 1.67 -4.08 -9.58
CA PHE A 97 0.70 -4.41 -8.55
C PHE A 97 -0.64 -4.78 -9.16
N VAL A 98 -1.34 -5.72 -8.51
CA VAL A 98 -2.68 -6.20 -8.90
C VAL A 98 -3.74 -5.87 -7.85
N ASN A 99 -3.30 -5.51 -6.64
CA ASN A 99 -4.20 -5.11 -5.57
C ASN A 99 -3.49 -4.08 -4.66
N TYR A 100 -4.27 -3.37 -3.86
CA TYR A 100 -3.76 -2.49 -2.83
C TYR A 100 -4.63 -2.53 -1.58
N GLN A 101 -4.10 -2.02 -0.48
CA GLN A 101 -4.84 -1.78 0.75
C GLN A 101 -4.43 -0.43 1.33
N LEU A 102 -5.43 0.38 1.67
CA LEU A 102 -5.24 1.60 2.46
C LEU A 102 -5.54 1.31 3.93
N ASP A 103 -4.72 1.85 4.81
CA ASP A 103 -4.99 1.92 6.24
C ASP A 103 -4.66 3.31 6.80
N ILE A 104 -5.36 3.64 7.89
CA ILE A 104 -5.22 4.88 8.62
C ILE A 104 -4.18 4.61 9.69
N VAL A 105 -3.00 5.23 9.56
CA VAL A 105 -1.92 5.11 10.53
C VAL A 105 -2.21 6.01 11.73
N ASN A 106 -2.65 7.23 11.46
CA ASN A 106 -3.08 8.20 12.46
C ASN A 106 -3.96 9.27 11.81
N THR A 107 -4.86 9.88 12.58
CA THR A 107 -5.57 11.07 12.13
C THR A 107 -6.26 11.74 13.31
N ASP A 108 -6.43 13.06 13.20
CA ASP A 108 -7.18 13.91 14.11
C ASP A 108 -8.03 14.86 13.27
N ILE A 109 -9.35 14.89 13.47
CA ILE A 109 -10.25 15.76 12.69
C ILE A 109 -10.04 17.25 12.97
N THR A 110 -9.37 17.60 14.07
CA THR A 110 -9.10 18.97 14.51
C THR A 110 -7.76 19.49 14.02
N ASP A 111 -6.83 18.60 13.67
CA ASP A 111 -5.49 18.94 13.18
C ASP A 111 -5.16 18.12 11.93
N HIS A 112 -5.29 18.77 10.78
CA HIS A 112 -5.00 18.20 9.47
C HIS A 112 -3.59 17.61 9.37
N SER A 113 -2.59 18.20 10.06
CA SER A 113 -1.21 17.72 10.03
C SER A 113 -1.01 16.35 10.69
N LYS A 114 -1.99 15.89 11.48
CA LYS A 114 -1.97 14.58 12.14
C LYS A 114 -2.48 13.47 11.24
N HIS A 115 -3.12 13.80 10.12
CA HIS A 115 -3.56 12.80 9.17
C HIS A 115 -2.33 12.08 8.59
N LYS A 116 -2.41 10.75 8.58
CA LYS A 116 -1.36 9.87 8.10
C LYS A 116 -1.98 8.56 7.66
N ILE A 117 -1.76 8.21 6.42
CA ILE A 117 -2.26 6.96 5.82
C ILE A 117 -1.09 6.15 5.28
N GLY A 118 -1.32 4.84 5.17
CA GLY A 118 -0.46 3.96 4.40
C GLY A 118 -1.23 3.35 3.25
N ILE A 119 -0.59 3.25 2.09
CA ILE A 119 -1.08 2.48 0.96
C ILE A 119 -0.08 1.38 0.68
N THR A 120 -0.52 0.13 0.76
CA THR A 120 0.30 -1.05 0.48
C THR A 120 -0.13 -1.64 -0.85
N PHE A 121 0.79 -1.66 -1.82
CA PHE A 121 0.60 -2.26 -3.14
C PHE A 121 1.11 -3.70 -3.13
N TYR A 122 0.33 -4.63 -3.68
CA TYR A 122 0.65 -6.04 -3.73
C TYR A 122 0.93 -6.48 -5.15
N SER A 123 2.09 -7.11 -5.36
CA SER A 123 2.48 -7.66 -6.65
C SER A 123 1.57 -8.82 -7.06
N PRO A 124 1.53 -9.18 -8.36
CA PRO A 124 1.08 -10.50 -8.75
C PRO A 124 1.95 -11.59 -8.10
N LEU A 125 1.55 -12.85 -8.27
CA LEU A 125 2.43 -13.97 -7.92
C LEU A 125 3.65 -13.94 -8.85
N LEU A 126 4.84 -14.07 -8.26
CA LEU A 126 6.12 -14.03 -8.95
C LEU A 126 6.90 -15.30 -8.66
N THR A 127 7.61 -15.79 -9.66
CA THR A 127 8.61 -16.86 -9.47
C THR A 127 9.83 -16.25 -8.78
N TYR A 128 10.31 -16.88 -7.72
CA TYR A 128 11.43 -16.37 -6.91
C TYR A 128 12.67 -17.24 -7.05
N PHE A 129 13.78 -16.60 -7.39
CA PHE A 129 15.08 -17.27 -7.60
C PHE A 129 16.10 -17.00 -6.49
N GLY A 130 15.79 -16.11 -5.55
CA GLY A 130 16.71 -15.72 -4.49
C GLY A 130 17.03 -14.23 -4.49
N ILE A 131 18.08 -13.87 -3.76
CA ILE A 131 18.64 -12.53 -3.70
C ILE A 131 20.04 -12.56 -4.31
N ILE A 132 20.34 -11.67 -5.25
CA ILE A 132 21.67 -11.48 -5.85
C ILE A 132 22.07 -10.01 -5.67
N GLU A 133 23.22 -9.77 -5.03
CA GLU A 133 23.75 -8.41 -4.78
C GLU A 133 22.72 -7.48 -4.12
N GLY A 134 21.94 -8.00 -3.17
CA GLY A 134 20.90 -7.23 -2.48
C GLY A 134 19.65 -6.95 -3.31
N ASN A 135 19.41 -7.68 -4.41
CA ASN A 135 18.22 -7.55 -5.23
C ASN A 135 17.42 -8.85 -5.24
N TYR A 136 16.10 -8.75 -5.04
CA TYR A 136 15.17 -9.85 -5.29
C TYR A 136 15.18 -10.18 -6.78
N VAL A 137 15.55 -11.42 -7.12
CA VAL A 137 15.50 -11.92 -8.48
C VAL A 137 14.19 -12.67 -8.67
N VAL A 138 13.32 -12.10 -9.50
CA VAL A 138 11.96 -12.59 -9.71
C VAL A 138 11.60 -12.67 -11.18
N SER A 139 10.61 -13.50 -11.53
CA SER A 139 10.01 -13.55 -12.87
C SER A 139 8.50 -13.41 -12.78
N LYS A 140 7.91 -12.72 -13.77
CA LYS A 140 6.46 -12.66 -13.98
C LYS A 140 5.89 -13.97 -14.52
N ASN A 141 6.72 -14.75 -15.24
CA ASN A 141 6.35 -16.10 -15.67
C ASN A 141 6.37 -17.04 -14.46
N THR A 142 5.20 -17.62 -14.15
CA THR A 142 4.97 -18.56 -13.04
C THR A 142 4.74 -20.00 -13.49
N GLU A 143 4.84 -20.26 -14.79
CA GLU A 143 4.80 -21.59 -15.36
C GLU A 143 6.15 -22.30 -15.14
N ASN A 144 6.11 -23.62 -15.04
CA ASN A 144 7.31 -24.44 -14.87
C ASN A 144 7.96 -24.66 -16.24
N THR A 145 8.70 -23.65 -16.70
CA THR A 145 9.51 -23.65 -17.92
C THR A 145 10.99 -23.78 -17.58
N ASN A 146 11.84 -24.08 -18.57
CA ASN A 146 13.29 -24.11 -18.38
C ASN A 146 13.95 -22.72 -18.55
N GLU A 147 13.17 -21.70 -18.94
CA GLU A 147 13.64 -20.37 -19.28
C GLU A 147 12.73 -19.31 -18.64
N TYR A 148 13.33 -18.25 -18.09
CA TYR A 148 12.64 -17.19 -17.37
C TYR A 148 13.23 -15.82 -17.72
N GLU A 149 12.36 -14.86 -18.05
CA GLU A 149 12.72 -13.46 -18.07
C GLU A 149 12.65 -12.90 -16.64
N THR A 150 13.76 -12.32 -16.17
CA THR A 150 13.90 -11.90 -14.78
C THR A 150 13.87 -10.39 -14.61
N ILE A 151 13.40 -9.97 -13.44
CA ILE A 151 13.39 -8.60 -12.94
C ILE A 151 14.14 -8.60 -11.62
N MET A 152 14.97 -7.59 -11.40
CA MET A 152 15.72 -7.43 -10.16
C MET A 152 15.23 -6.20 -9.42
N PHE A 153 14.54 -6.40 -8.29
CA PHE A 153 14.12 -5.30 -7.42
C PHE A 153 15.09 -5.17 -6.25
N PRO A 154 15.64 -3.97 -5.98
CA PRO A 154 16.53 -3.77 -4.85
C PRO A 154 15.78 -4.01 -3.54
N VAL A 155 16.44 -4.69 -2.59
CA VAL A 155 16.01 -4.72 -1.20
C VAL A 155 16.08 -3.29 -0.67
N GLN A 156 14.93 -2.77 -0.25
CA GLN A 156 14.78 -1.38 0.14
C GLN A 156 13.72 -1.24 1.23
N PRO A 157 13.72 -0.12 1.98
CA PRO A 157 12.67 0.16 2.95
C PRO A 157 11.29 0.02 2.34
N HIS A 158 10.35 -0.48 3.15
CA HIS A 158 8.93 -0.66 2.79
C HIS A 158 8.62 -1.70 1.71
N LEU A 159 9.62 -2.37 1.13
CA LEU A 159 9.44 -3.55 0.28
C LEU A 159 9.59 -4.82 1.12
N SER A 160 8.60 -5.71 1.08
CA SER A 160 8.62 -6.98 1.81
C SER A 160 8.09 -8.13 0.97
N VAL A 161 8.59 -9.33 1.22
CA VAL A 161 7.87 -10.56 0.84
C VAL A 161 6.68 -10.70 1.79
N CYS A 162 5.46 -10.75 1.27
CA CYS A 162 4.23 -10.83 2.07
C CYS A 162 3.49 -12.17 1.91
N TYR A 163 3.95 -13.01 0.98
CA TYR A 163 3.39 -14.33 0.72
C TYR A 163 4.45 -15.22 0.08
N ILE A 164 4.48 -16.50 0.48
CA ILE A 164 5.34 -17.53 -0.11
C ILE A 164 4.47 -18.78 -0.35
N GLN A 165 4.54 -19.30 -1.57
CA GLN A 165 4.02 -20.59 -1.98
C GLN A 165 5.20 -21.51 -2.31
N GLN A 166 5.29 -22.62 -1.58
CA GLN A 166 6.30 -23.65 -1.82
C GLN A 166 5.72 -24.72 -2.75
N GLU A 167 6.48 -25.14 -3.77
CA GLU A 167 6.16 -26.31 -4.61
C GLU A 167 6.85 -27.57 -4.09
#